data_AF-A0AAE1ULX2-F1
#
_entry.id   AF-A0AAE1ULX2-F1
#
_cell.length_a   1.000
_cell.length_b   1.000
_cell.length_c   1.000
_cell.angle_alpha   90.00
_cell.angle_beta   90.00
_cell.angle_gamma   90.00
#
_symmetry.space_group_name_H-M   'P 1'
#
loop_
_entity.id
_entity.type
_entity.pdbx_description
1 polymer ?
#
loop_
_entity_poly.entity_id
_entity_poly.type
_entity_poly.pdbx_seq_one_letter_code
_entity_poly.pdbx_strand_id
1 'polypeptide(L)'
;MEVLGSLLGQGLYGRLSTSRSNHMLVASWLVFGVVVSTGYRGSLIASLTLPRQPPRPETVEELVTAVERATIEPYGISYKGFFTESDNLVYQDLGRLMHVGIYITEGLTDALTLKRAHVGGRQYLELSVAKYFTRIDGTSPIYIGSDNIIPSTSAWPIPHDAPYKPVLDKTIMSITEAGLYEQWRKLHLEDAGRISRVKQRDELSRNKQDIQPDDGQSKPTRSLTITHVQGPLLLLVLGLAIGSVVLIAEITIVTKYSDMK
;
A
#
# COMPACT_ATOMS: atom_id res chain seq x y z
N MET A 1 -22.48 37.32 -0.67
CA MET A 1 -21.26 37.28 0.19
C MET A 1 -21.56 36.79 1.61
N GLU A 2 -22.60 37.28 2.28
CA GLU A 2 -22.94 36.91 3.67
C GLU A 2 -23.19 35.40 3.89
N VAL A 3 -23.87 34.75 2.95
CA VAL A 3 -24.16 33.30 2.96
C VAL A 3 -22.89 32.43 2.90
N LEU A 4 -21.85 32.93 2.21
CA LEU A 4 -20.55 32.24 2.10
C LEU A 4 -19.70 32.46 3.37
N GLY A 5 -19.73 33.69 3.92
CA GLY A 5 -19.05 34.03 5.17
C GLY A 5 -19.56 33.21 6.36
N SER A 6 -20.88 33.02 6.46
CA SER A 6 -21.47 32.18 7.50
C SER A 6 -21.07 30.70 7.39
N LEU A 7 -20.86 30.20 6.16
CA LEU A 7 -20.45 28.81 5.91
C LEU A 7 -18.97 28.58 6.24
N LEU A 8 -18.13 29.60 6.06
CA LEU A 8 -16.72 29.62 6.44
C LEU A 8 -16.49 29.88 7.95
N GLY A 9 -17.55 30.01 8.74
CA GLY A 9 -17.47 30.31 10.17
C GLY A 9 -17.09 31.77 10.48
N GLN A 10 -17.15 32.66 9.50
CA GLN A 10 -16.98 34.09 9.71
C GLN A 10 -18.31 34.68 10.20
N GLY A 11 -18.29 35.30 11.38
CA GLY A 11 -19.50 35.83 12.02
C GLY A 11 -20.18 36.92 11.17
N LEU A 12 -21.51 36.91 11.16
CA LEU A 12 -22.34 37.96 10.53
C LEU A 12 -22.21 39.25 11.33
N TYR A 13 -21.26 40.12 10.97
CA TYR A 13 -21.12 41.43 11.59
C TYR A 13 -22.09 42.42 10.93
N GLY A 14 -23.14 42.82 11.68
CA GLY A 14 -23.76 44.14 11.52
C GLY A 14 -25.23 44.23 11.12
N ARG A 15 -25.86 43.20 10.54
CA ARG A 15 -27.30 43.25 10.18
C ARG A 15 -27.98 41.88 10.33
N LEU A 16 -28.29 41.48 11.55
CA LEU A 16 -29.30 40.44 11.75
C LEU A 16 -30.65 41.03 11.37
N SER A 17 -31.25 40.50 10.29
CA SER A 17 -32.60 40.84 9.89
C SER A 17 -33.58 40.58 11.04
N THR A 18 -34.38 41.57 11.40
CA THR A 18 -35.41 41.51 12.46
C THR A 18 -36.60 40.57 12.18
N SER A 19 -36.68 39.98 10.98
CA SER A 19 -37.77 39.06 10.59
C SER A 19 -37.54 37.61 11.03
N ARG A 20 -38.57 36.98 11.64
CA ARG A 20 -38.54 35.59 12.14
C ARG A 20 -38.24 34.55 11.05
N SER A 21 -38.71 34.77 9.82
CA SER A 21 -38.44 33.86 8.69
C SER A 21 -36.95 33.83 8.32
N ASN A 22 -36.26 34.98 8.41
CA ASN A 22 -34.84 35.06 8.13
C ASN A 22 -34.01 34.38 9.22
N HIS A 23 -34.45 34.41 10.48
CA HIS A 23 -33.82 33.63 11.56
C HIS A 23 -33.94 32.12 11.33
N MET A 24 -35.11 31.63 10.90
CA MET A 24 -35.27 30.21 10.57
C MET A 24 -34.39 29.79 9.38
N LEU A 25 -34.27 30.64 8.36
CA LEU A 25 -33.42 30.39 7.20
C LEU A 25 -31.93 30.39 7.57
N VAL A 26 -31.48 31.34 8.40
CA VAL A 26 -30.09 31.38 8.88
C VAL A 26 -29.80 30.18 9.78
N ALA A 27 -30.73 29.79 10.66
CA ALA A 27 -30.55 28.62 11.53
C ALA A 27 -30.44 27.32 10.72
N SER A 28 -31.32 27.12 9.73
CA SER A 28 -31.25 25.93 8.85
C SER A 28 -29.98 25.94 8.00
N TRP A 29 -29.53 27.11 7.54
CA TRP A 29 -28.27 27.27 6.82
C TRP A 29 -27.04 26.95 7.68
N LEU A 30 -27.02 27.38 8.94
CA LEU A 30 -25.95 27.06 9.88
C LEU A 30 -25.90 25.55 10.19
N VAL A 31 -27.05 24.92 10.42
CA VAL A 31 -27.13 23.46 10.62
C VAL A 31 -26.61 22.73 9.38
N PHE A 32 -27.02 23.15 8.19
CA PHE A 32 -26.52 22.61 6.93
C PHE A 32 -24.99 22.76 6.81
N GLY A 33 -24.46 23.95 7.07
CA GLY A 33 -23.03 24.22 7.04
C GLY A 33 -22.22 23.36 8.02
N VAL A 34 -22.76 23.14 9.23
CA VAL A 34 -22.15 22.24 10.24
C VAL A 34 -22.13 20.79 9.75
N VAL A 35 -23.24 20.29 9.19
CA VAL A 35 -23.33 18.91 8.68
C VAL A 35 -22.34 18.69 7.53
N VAL A 36 -22.33 19.59 6.54
CA VAL A 36 -21.42 19.50 5.40
C VAL A 36 -19.95 19.59 5.83
N SER A 37 -19.62 20.55 6.71
CA SER A 37 -18.24 20.72 7.19
C SER A 37 -17.75 19.52 7.99
N THR A 38 -18.61 18.96 8.85
CA THR A 38 -18.26 17.80 9.67
C THR A 38 -18.11 16.55 8.80
N GLY A 39 -19.01 16.32 7.84
CA GLY A 39 -18.93 15.20 6.89
C GLY A 39 -17.68 15.27 6.01
N TYR A 40 -17.35 16.46 5.49
CA TYR A 40 -16.14 16.66 4.69
C TYR A 40 -14.87 16.39 5.50
N ARG A 41 -14.78 16.93 6.73
CA ARG A 41 -13.64 16.66 7.63
C ARG A 41 -13.52 15.17 7.94
N GLY A 42 -14.63 14.48 8.21
CA GLY A 42 -14.62 13.03 8.46
C GLY A 42 -14.10 12.23 7.27
N SER A 43 -14.61 12.51 6.06
CA SER A 43 -14.15 11.86 4.82
C SER A 43 -12.67 12.15 4.53
N LEU A 44 -12.24 13.40 4.72
CA LEU A 44 -10.85 13.80 4.54
C LEU A 44 -9.92 13.07 5.53
N ILE A 45 -10.29 13.01 6.81
CA ILE A 45 -9.53 12.26 7.82
C ILE A 45 -9.43 10.79 7.41
N ALA A 46 -10.53 10.16 7.00
CA ALA A 46 -10.52 8.76 6.57
C ALA A 46 -9.61 8.52 5.36
N SER A 47 -9.63 9.43 4.38
CA SER A 47 -8.77 9.37 3.19
C SER A 47 -7.29 9.62 3.50
N LEU A 48 -6.99 10.43 4.52
CA LEU A 48 -5.62 10.73 4.94
C LEU A 48 -5.04 9.67 5.90
N THR A 49 -5.87 8.99 6.69
CA THR A 49 -5.42 7.97 7.63
C THR A 49 -5.16 6.62 6.95
N LEU A 50 -5.88 6.31 5.86
CA LEU A 50 -5.68 5.10 5.08
C LEU A 50 -4.75 5.39 3.90
N PRO A 51 -3.45 5.00 3.97
CA PRO A 51 -2.59 5.08 2.80
C PRO A 51 -3.20 4.21 1.70
N ARG A 52 -3.41 4.79 0.51
CA ARG A 52 -3.75 3.99 -0.67
C ARG A 52 -2.63 3.00 -0.92
N GLN A 53 -2.89 1.73 -0.63
CA GLN A 53 -1.98 0.67 -1.02
C GLN A 53 -2.02 0.56 -2.54
N PRO A 54 -0.87 0.33 -3.19
CA PRO A 54 -0.86 0.03 -4.61
C PRO A 54 -1.75 -1.19 -4.87
N PRO A 55 -2.38 -1.28 -6.06
CA PRO A 55 -3.12 -2.48 -6.43
C PRO A 55 -2.18 -3.68 -6.30
N ARG A 56 -2.65 -4.68 -5.57
CA ARG A 56 -1.90 -5.87 -5.22
C ARG A 56 -2.32 -6.96 -6.21
N PRO A 57 -1.54 -7.28 -7.26
CA PRO A 57 -1.89 -8.36 -8.16
C PRO A 57 -2.00 -9.66 -7.36
N GLU A 58 -3.16 -10.30 -7.45
CA GLU A 58 -3.47 -11.56 -6.76
C GLU A 58 -3.56 -12.74 -7.71
N THR A 59 -3.95 -12.49 -8.97
CA THR A 59 -4.10 -13.53 -10.00
C THR A 59 -2.96 -13.49 -11.01
N VAL A 60 -2.85 -14.54 -11.82
CA VAL A 60 -1.83 -14.62 -12.88
C VAL A 60 -2.06 -13.56 -13.95
N GLU A 61 -3.32 -13.28 -14.30
CA GLU A 61 -3.71 -12.26 -15.28
C GLU A 61 -3.30 -10.86 -14.83
N GLU A 62 -3.52 -10.54 -13.55
CA GLU A 62 -3.09 -9.28 -12.96
C GLU A 62 -1.57 -9.20 -12.88
N LEU A 63 -0.91 -10.32 -12.54
CA LEU A 63 0.54 -10.40 -12.44
C LEU A 63 1.22 -10.09 -13.77
N VAL A 64 0.82 -10.74 -14.87
CA VAL A 64 1.43 -10.51 -16.19
C VAL A 64 1.26 -9.08 -16.70
N THR A 65 0.22 -8.39 -16.23
CA THR A 65 -0.03 -6.98 -16.58
C THR A 65 0.76 -6.02 -15.68
N ALA A 66 0.96 -6.37 -14.41
CA ALA A 66 1.56 -5.51 -13.41
C ALA A 66 3.10 -5.52 -13.44
N VAL A 67 3.73 -6.63 -13.82
CA VAL A 67 5.19 -6.79 -13.76
C VAL A 67 5.86 -6.84 -15.13
N GLU A 68 7.08 -6.31 -15.20
CA GLU A 68 7.91 -6.37 -16.42
C GLU A 68 8.65 -7.71 -16.54
N ARG A 69 8.87 -8.40 -15.41
CA ARG A 69 9.60 -9.67 -15.37
C ARG A 69 9.21 -10.51 -14.15
N ALA A 70 9.06 -11.81 -14.37
CA ALA A 70 8.89 -12.79 -13.31
C ALA A 70 10.19 -13.58 -13.14
N THR A 71 10.83 -13.48 -11.99
CA THR A 71 12.08 -14.19 -11.70
C THR A 71 11.78 -15.55 -11.10
N ILE A 72 12.56 -16.57 -11.45
CA ILE A 72 12.45 -17.91 -10.88
C ILE A 72 13.86 -18.50 -10.69
N GLU A 73 13.97 -19.35 -9.68
CA GLU A 73 15.20 -20.10 -9.38
C GLU A 73 15.62 -21.02 -10.54
N PRO A 74 16.87 -21.52 -10.58
CA PRO A 74 17.40 -22.29 -11.70
C PRO A 74 16.58 -23.54 -12.11
N TYR A 75 15.85 -24.18 -11.19
CA TYR A 75 14.95 -25.29 -11.54
C TYR A 75 13.72 -24.84 -12.37
N GLY A 76 13.48 -23.54 -12.44
CA GLY A 76 12.40 -22.89 -13.18
C GLY A 76 12.45 -23.04 -14.70
N ILE A 77 13.51 -23.63 -15.27
CA ILE A 77 13.63 -23.85 -16.72
C ILE A 77 12.47 -24.69 -17.24
N SER A 78 12.12 -25.78 -16.53
CA SER A 78 11.00 -26.65 -16.91
C SER A 78 9.67 -25.90 -16.86
N TYR A 79 9.44 -25.11 -15.81
CA TYR A 79 8.24 -24.28 -15.66
C TYR A 79 8.13 -23.24 -16.76
N LYS A 80 9.23 -22.59 -17.14
CA LYS A 80 9.24 -21.65 -18.26
C LYS A 80 8.80 -22.32 -19.57
N GLY A 81 9.33 -23.50 -19.87
CA GLY A 81 8.92 -24.30 -21.04
C GLY A 81 7.43 -24.64 -20.97
N PHE A 82 7.01 -25.22 -19.85
CA PHE A 82 5.61 -25.60 -19.60
C PHE A 82 4.62 -24.45 -19.81
N PHE A 83 4.91 -23.26 -19.30
CA PHE A 83 4.02 -22.10 -19.46
C PHE A 83 4.05 -21.54 -20.89
N THR A 84 5.21 -21.54 -21.53
CA THR A 84 5.35 -21.06 -22.92
C THR A 84 4.62 -21.96 -23.92
N GLU A 85 4.57 -23.26 -23.64
CA GLU A 85 3.88 -24.28 -24.45
C GLU A 85 2.40 -24.48 -24.06
N SER A 86 1.89 -23.76 -23.07
CA SER A 86 0.50 -23.88 -22.60
C SER A 86 -0.49 -23.39 -23.66
N ASP A 87 -1.70 -23.96 -23.70
CA ASP A 87 -2.78 -23.49 -24.59
C ASP A 87 -3.39 -22.15 -24.15
N ASN A 88 -3.18 -21.73 -22.90
CA ASN A 88 -3.73 -20.49 -22.37
C ASN A 88 -2.77 -19.32 -22.61
N LEU A 89 -3.27 -18.29 -23.29
CA LEU A 89 -2.52 -17.06 -23.60
C LEU A 89 -1.89 -16.40 -22.37
N VAL A 90 -2.58 -16.40 -21.23
CA VAL A 90 -2.08 -15.80 -19.98
C VAL A 90 -0.84 -16.54 -19.48
N TYR A 91 -0.85 -17.87 -19.53
CA TYR A 91 0.31 -18.67 -19.14
C TYR A 91 1.44 -18.54 -20.17
N GLN A 92 1.14 -18.43 -21.46
CA GLN A 92 2.16 -18.14 -22.48
C GLN A 92 2.84 -16.78 -22.24
N ASP A 93 2.08 -15.74 -21.89
CA ASP A 93 2.60 -14.43 -21.54
C ASP A 93 3.47 -14.50 -20.28
N LEU A 94 3.02 -15.24 -19.25
CA LEU A 94 3.83 -15.50 -18.06
C LEU A 94 5.15 -16.19 -18.41
N GLY A 95 5.13 -17.25 -19.21
CA GLY A 95 6.32 -17.97 -19.65
C GLY A 95 7.32 -17.08 -20.40
N ARG A 96 6.82 -16.14 -21.21
CA ARG A 96 7.64 -15.12 -21.89
C ARG A 96 8.28 -14.12 -20.92
N LEU A 97 7.56 -13.73 -19.87
CA LEU A 97 8.07 -12.84 -18.81
C LEU A 97 9.04 -13.53 -17.84
N MET A 98 9.08 -14.87 -17.82
CA MET A 98 9.91 -15.63 -16.90
C MET A 98 11.41 -15.55 -17.22
N HIS A 99 12.17 -15.15 -16.21
CA HIS A 99 13.62 -15.10 -16.21
C HIS A 99 14.19 -16.07 -15.17
N VAL A 100 14.94 -17.05 -15.65
CA VAL A 100 15.44 -18.16 -14.86
C VAL A 100 16.87 -17.88 -14.40
N GLY A 101 17.19 -18.28 -13.17
CA GLY A 101 18.56 -18.24 -12.65
C GLY A 101 18.79 -17.27 -11.51
N ILE A 102 17.72 -16.62 -11.00
CA ILE A 102 17.82 -15.68 -9.89
C ILE A 102 17.40 -16.40 -8.59
N TYR A 103 18.25 -16.33 -7.58
CA TYR A 103 17.97 -16.91 -6.27
C TYR A 103 16.90 -16.13 -5.53
N ILE A 104 16.15 -16.82 -4.66
CA ILE A 104 15.00 -16.24 -3.95
C ILE A 104 15.28 -14.91 -3.25
N THR A 105 16.41 -14.76 -2.56
CA THR A 105 16.74 -13.52 -1.84
C THR A 105 16.96 -12.35 -2.78
N GLU A 106 17.62 -12.58 -3.91
CA GLU A 106 17.84 -11.57 -4.95
C GLU A 106 16.52 -11.26 -5.67
N GLY A 107 15.76 -12.28 -6.06
CA GLY A 107 14.46 -12.10 -6.74
C GLY A 107 13.43 -11.37 -5.89
N LEU A 108 13.40 -11.63 -4.57
CA LEU A 108 12.55 -10.91 -3.63
C LEU A 108 13.03 -9.48 -3.37
N THR A 109 14.34 -9.23 -3.42
CA THR A 109 14.90 -7.87 -3.32
C THR A 109 14.61 -7.05 -4.58
N ASP A 110 14.70 -7.68 -5.74
CA ASP A 110 14.26 -7.15 -7.03
C ASP A 110 12.78 -6.79 -7.01
N ALA A 111 11.93 -7.65 -6.43
CA ALA A 111 10.50 -7.37 -6.31
C ALA A 111 10.18 -6.17 -5.41
N LEU A 112 11.08 -5.80 -4.49
CA LEU A 112 10.93 -4.60 -3.65
C LEU A 112 11.35 -3.31 -4.34
N THR A 113 12.31 -3.39 -5.26
CA THR A 113 13.00 -2.22 -5.82
C THR A 113 12.62 -1.96 -7.27
N LEU A 114 12.26 -3.01 -8.01
CA LEU A 114 11.94 -3.00 -9.43
C LEU A 114 10.51 -3.50 -9.63
N LYS A 115 9.93 -3.25 -10.82
CA LYS A 115 8.62 -3.80 -11.21
C LYS A 115 8.72 -5.28 -11.61
N ARG A 116 9.17 -6.11 -10.67
CA ARG A 116 9.41 -7.54 -10.87
C ARG A 116 8.65 -8.35 -9.82
N ALA A 117 8.37 -9.60 -10.15
CA ALA A 117 7.89 -10.59 -9.19
C ALA A 117 8.89 -11.73 -9.07
N HIS A 118 8.82 -12.47 -7.97
CA HIS A 118 9.53 -13.72 -7.80
C HIS A 118 8.53 -14.87 -7.68
N VAL A 119 8.71 -15.89 -8.50
CA VAL A 119 7.87 -17.09 -8.56
C VAL A 119 8.64 -18.25 -7.95
N GLY A 120 7.98 -18.97 -7.04
CA GLY A 120 8.56 -20.12 -6.35
C GLY A 120 7.52 -20.85 -5.52
N GLY A 121 7.94 -21.93 -4.85
CA GLY A 121 7.05 -22.70 -3.97
C GLY A 121 6.54 -21.85 -2.80
N ARG A 122 5.22 -21.86 -2.56
CA ARG A 122 4.57 -21.00 -1.56
C ARG A 122 5.19 -21.11 -0.17
N GLN A 123 5.42 -22.32 0.32
CA GLN A 123 5.99 -22.55 1.66
C GLN A 123 7.43 -22.03 1.75
N TYR A 124 8.19 -22.12 0.65
CA TYR A 124 9.55 -21.61 0.57
C TYR A 124 9.60 -20.08 0.51
N LEU A 125 8.66 -19.46 -0.21
CA LEU A 125 8.45 -18.01 -0.21
C LEU A 125 8.07 -17.50 1.19
N GLU A 126 7.09 -18.13 1.84
CA GLU A 126 6.63 -17.78 3.19
C GLU A 126 7.80 -17.81 4.19
N LEU A 127 8.60 -18.87 4.17
CA LEU A 127 9.77 -19.00 5.03
C LEU A 127 10.84 -17.95 4.73
N SER A 128 11.11 -17.70 3.45
CA SER A 128 12.14 -16.73 3.03
C SER A 128 11.74 -15.30 3.39
N VAL A 129 10.47 -14.94 3.24
CA VAL A 129 9.92 -13.65 3.69
C VAL A 129 10.01 -13.53 5.21
N ALA A 130 9.62 -14.56 5.95
CA ALA A 130 9.72 -14.58 7.41
C ALA A 130 11.18 -14.41 7.89
N LYS A 131 12.14 -15.04 7.21
CA LYS A 131 13.54 -15.05 7.61
C LYS A 131 14.30 -13.77 7.22
N TYR A 132 14.09 -13.26 6.01
CA TYR A 132 14.93 -12.20 5.45
C TYR A 132 14.24 -10.84 5.35
N PHE A 133 12.92 -10.79 5.27
CA PHE A 133 12.17 -9.56 4.98
C PHE A 133 11.24 -9.11 6.10
N THR A 134 11.19 -9.84 7.22
CA THR A 134 10.46 -9.42 8.42
C THR A 134 11.22 -8.32 9.15
N ARG A 135 10.58 -7.17 9.35
CA ARG A 135 11.12 -6.03 10.10
C ARG A 135 10.98 -6.24 11.61
N ILE A 136 11.64 -5.37 12.38
CA ILE A 136 11.61 -5.41 13.85
C ILE A 136 10.20 -5.24 14.43
N ASP A 137 9.32 -4.52 13.73
CA ASP A 137 7.90 -4.34 14.08
C ASP A 137 7.03 -5.57 13.75
N GLY A 138 7.60 -6.59 13.11
CA GLY A 138 6.91 -7.80 12.68
C GLY A 138 6.23 -7.67 11.31
N THR A 139 6.32 -6.52 10.64
CA THR A 139 5.76 -6.33 9.31
C THR A 139 6.73 -6.80 8.22
N SER A 140 6.21 -7.17 7.05
CA SER A 140 7.00 -7.47 5.86
C SER A 140 6.59 -6.50 4.75
N PRO A 141 7.55 -5.89 4.02
CA PRO A 141 7.25 -5.08 2.85
C PRO A 141 6.87 -5.92 1.63
N ILE A 142 7.13 -7.23 1.67
CA ILE A 142 6.77 -8.20 0.63
C ILE A 142 5.51 -8.93 1.05
N TYR A 143 4.62 -9.14 0.09
CA TYR A 143 3.47 -10.02 0.21
C TYR A 143 3.58 -11.22 -0.74
N ILE A 144 2.80 -12.26 -0.46
CA ILE A 144 2.68 -13.43 -1.34
C ILE A 144 1.26 -13.45 -1.88
N GLY A 145 1.12 -13.58 -3.20
CA GLY A 145 -0.18 -13.70 -3.86
C GLY A 145 -1.04 -14.82 -3.26
N SER A 146 -2.34 -14.57 -3.22
CA SER A 146 -3.32 -15.50 -2.69
C SER A 146 -3.49 -16.72 -3.60
N ASP A 147 -3.47 -16.50 -4.91
CA ASP A 147 -3.63 -17.54 -5.93
C ASP A 147 -2.34 -18.33 -6.18
N ASN A 148 -2.48 -19.62 -6.51
CA ASN A 148 -1.37 -20.49 -6.86
C ASN A 148 -1.35 -20.68 -8.38
N ILE A 149 -0.23 -20.31 -9.02
CA ILE A 149 -0.04 -20.46 -10.48
C ILE A 149 -0.18 -21.92 -10.91
N ILE A 150 0.38 -22.84 -10.11
CA ILE A 150 0.21 -24.28 -10.27
C ILE A 150 -0.07 -24.86 -8.87
N PRO A 151 -1.10 -25.71 -8.72
CA PRO A 151 -1.29 -26.48 -7.49
C PRO A 151 -0.19 -27.54 -7.40
N SER A 152 0.96 -27.17 -6.83
CA SER A 152 2.07 -28.08 -6.60
C SER A 152 1.95 -28.72 -5.22
N THR A 153 2.06 -30.06 -5.17
CA THR A 153 2.21 -30.79 -3.92
C THR A 153 3.67 -31.11 -3.67
N SER A 154 4.05 -31.20 -2.39
CA SER A 154 5.35 -31.72 -1.98
C SER A 154 5.17 -33.18 -1.58
N ALA A 155 6.00 -34.06 -2.12
CA ALA A 155 5.98 -35.49 -1.83
C ALA A 155 7.40 -36.01 -1.61
N TRP A 156 7.52 -37.14 -0.92
CA TRP A 156 8.80 -37.83 -0.79
C TRP A 156 8.97 -38.84 -1.93
N PRO A 157 10.06 -38.75 -2.72
CA PRO A 157 10.35 -39.76 -3.71
C PRO A 157 10.76 -41.06 -3.00
N ILE A 158 10.11 -42.16 -3.34
CA ILE A 158 10.34 -43.48 -2.76
C ILE A 158 10.62 -44.44 -3.92
N PRO A 159 11.55 -45.40 -3.77
CA PRO A 159 11.76 -46.44 -4.78
C PRO A 159 10.45 -47.16 -5.13
N HIS A 160 10.35 -47.53 -6.41
CA HIS A 160 9.27 -48.39 -6.88
C HIS A 160 9.28 -49.69 -6.05
N ASP A 161 8.10 -50.12 -5.59
CA ASP A 161 7.89 -51.31 -4.75
C ASP A 161 8.52 -51.31 -3.34
N ALA A 162 8.83 -50.14 -2.78
CA ALA A 162 9.30 -50.07 -1.40
C ALA A 162 8.28 -50.69 -0.42
N PRO A 163 8.66 -51.75 0.33
CA PRO A 163 7.72 -52.49 1.19
C PRO A 163 7.17 -51.65 2.35
N TYR A 164 7.86 -50.56 2.70
CA TYR A 164 7.45 -49.62 3.74
C TYR A 164 6.50 -48.51 3.25
N LYS A 165 6.23 -48.39 1.94
CA LYS A 165 5.38 -47.33 1.39
C LYS A 165 3.98 -47.29 2.04
N PRO A 166 3.23 -48.40 2.20
CA PRO A 166 1.89 -48.34 2.80
C PRO A 166 1.90 -47.85 4.24
N VAL A 167 2.94 -48.23 5.00
CA VAL A 167 3.10 -47.80 6.40
C VAL A 167 3.43 -46.31 6.44
N LEU A 168 4.34 -45.85 5.60
CA LEU A 168 4.74 -44.45 5.51
C LEU A 168 3.57 -43.55 5.10
N ASP A 169 2.82 -43.93 4.07
CA ASP A 169 1.63 -43.19 3.62
C ASP A 169 0.60 -43.03 4.74
N LYS A 170 0.34 -44.11 5.49
CA LYS A 170 -0.55 -44.08 6.65
C LYS A 170 -0.04 -43.14 7.73
N THR A 171 1.26 -43.17 8.03
CA THR A 171 1.86 -42.29 9.03
C THR A 171 1.78 -40.82 8.61
N ILE A 172 2.07 -40.50 7.35
CA ILE A 172 1.93 -39.14 6.81
C ILE A 172 0.48 -38.68 6.95
N MET A 173 -0.48 -39.51 6.55
CA MET A 173 -1.90 -39.18 6.69
C MET A 173 -2.28 -38.91 8.15
N SER A 174 -1.88 -39.77 9.09
CA SER A 174 -2.16 -39.56 10.51
C SER A 174 -1.54 -38.27 11.06
N ILE A 175 -0.34 -37.89 10.61
CA ILE A 175 0.31 -36.62 10.98
C ILE A 175 -0.49 -35.42 10.44
N THR A 176 -0.95 -35.49 9.19
CA THR A 176 -1.75 -34.44 8.56
C THR A 176 -3.14 -34.32 9.19
N GLU A 177 -3.84 -35.44 9.39
CA GLU A 177 -5.17 -35.47 10.03
C GLU A 177 -5.13 -34.98 11.49
N ALA A 178 -4.04 -35.24 12.21
CA ALA A 178 -3.82 -34.70 13.55
C ALA A 178 -3.49 -33.19 13.55
N GLY A 179 -3.32 -32.56 12.38
CA GLY A 179 -2.96 -31.14 12.25
C GLY A 179 -1.53 -30.80 12.69
N LEU A 180 -0.67 -31.81 12.86
CA LEU A 180 0.70 -31.62 13.34
C LEU A 180 1.54 -30.85 12.31
N TYR A 181 1.34 -31.12 11.02
CA TYR A 181 2.04 -30.43 9.94
C TYR A 181 1.78 -28.91 9.97
N GLU A 182 0.51 -28.50 10.09
CA GLU A 182 0.07 -27.11 10.14
C GLU A 182 0.64 -26.41 11.36
N GLN A 183 0.64 -27.09 12.51
CA GLN A 183 1.21 -26.58 13.74
C GLN A 183 2.72 -26.40 13.64
N TRP A 184 3.46 -27.38 13.10
CA TRP A 184 4.90 -27.26 12.88
C TRP A 184 5.24 -26.17 11.86
N ARG A 185 4.48 -26.05 10.78
CA ARG A 185 4.64 -24.97 9.79
C ARG A 185 4.49 -23.61 10.46
N LYS A 186 3.44 -23.41 11.27
CA LYS A 186 3.21 -22.17 12.01
C LYS A 186 4.37 -21.85 12.95
N LEU A 187 4.78 -22.83 13.77
CA LEU A 187 5.90 -22.67 14.70
C LEU A 187 7.20 -22.30 13.99
N HIS A 188 7.52 -22.96 12.87
CA HIS A 188 8.72 -22.65 12.10
C HIS A 188 8.70 -21.25 11.48
N LEU A 189 7.55 -20.77 11.01
CA LEU A 189 7.42 -19.40 10.49
C LEU A 189 7.57 -18.35 11.61
N GLU A 190 6.94 -18.60 12.76
CA GLU A 190 7.06 -17.72 13.93
C GLU A 190 8.51 -17.64 14.45
N ASP A 191 9.18 -18.79 14.53
CA ASP A 191 10.58 -18.86 14.92
C ASP A 191 11.51 -18.19 13.91
N ALA A 192 11.30 -18.39 12.61
CA ALA A 192 12.07 -17.73 11.57
C ALA A 192 11.96 -16.19 11.67
N GLY A 193 10.73 -15.68 11.84
CA GLY A 193 10.48 -14.27 12.06
C GLY A 193 11.11 -13.75 13.36
N ARG A 194 11.03 -14.52 14.46
CA ARG A 194 11.66 -14.16 15.74
C ARG A 194 13.17 -14.06 15.63
N ILE A 195 13.82 -15.05 15.02
CA ILE A 195 15.27 -15.07 14.81
C ILE A 195 15.70 -13.88 13.92
N SER A 196 14.93 -13.58 12.87
CA SER A 196 15.18 -12.43 12.00
C SER A 196 15.18 -11.11 12.78
N ARG A 197 14.16 -10.88 13.62
CA ARG A 197 14.05 -9.67 14.45
C ARG A 197 15.17 -9.53 15.47
N VAL A 198 15.59 -10.64 16.10
CA VAL A 198 16.71 -10.62 17.05
C VAL A 198 17.99 -10.21 16.33
N LYS A 199 18.29 -10.82 15.17
CA LYS A 199 19.47 -10.46 14.36
C LYS A 199 19.48 -8.98 13.96
N GLN A 200 18.36 -8.44 13.48
CA GLN A 200 18.26 -7.02 13.13
C GLN A 200 18.48 -6.09 14.33
N ARG A 201 17.95 -6.45 15.51
CA ARG A 201 18.17 -5.67 16.74
C ARG A 201 19.63 -5.71 17.19
N ASP A 202 20.29 -6.85 17.06
CA ASP A 202 21.69 -7.01 17.42
C ASP A 202 22.59 -6.19 16.47
N GLU A 203 22.30 -6.22 15.17
CA GLU A 203 22.99 -5.39 14.15
C GLU A 203 22.82 -3.89 14.41
N LEU A 204 21.60 -3.44 14.73
CA LEU A 204 21.34 -2.05 15.11
C LEU A 204 22.08 -1.64 16.40
N SER A 205 22.18 -2.54 17.37
CA SER A 205 22.87 -2.29 18.63
C SER A 205 24.38 -2.17 18.41
N ARG A 206 24.95 -3.00 17.54
CA ARG A 206 26.36 -2.91 17.11
C ARG A 206 26.64 -1.62 16.36
N ASN A 207 25.83 -1.28 15.36
CA ASN A 207 26.00 -0.03 14.61
C ASN A 207 25.85 1.23 15.50
N LYS A 208 25.04 1.18 16.56
CA LYS A 208 24.95 2.28 17.54
C LYS A 208 26.15 2.37 18.49
N GLN A 209 26.88 1.28 18.71
CA GLN A 209 28.11 1.31 19.50
C GLN A 209 29.30 1.87 18.70
N ASP A 210 29.29 1.70 17.38
CA ASP A 210 30.33 2.25 16.49
C ASP A 210 30.09 3.72 16.10
N ILE A 211 28.89 4.26 16.31
CA ILE A 211 28.57 5.68 16.11
C ILE A 211 28.65 6.38 17.48
N GLN A 212 29.72 7.16 17.67
CA GLN A 212 29.91 8.06 18.81
C GLN A 212 28.64 8.92 19.03
N PRO A 213 28.21 9.19 20.28
CA PRO A 213 26.91 9.79 20.54
C PRO A 213 26.88 11.23 20.03
N ASP A 214 26.29 11.42 18.86
CA ASP A 214 25.86 12.74 18.38
C ASP A 214 24.49 13.06 18.98
N ASP A 215 24.36 14.30 19.44
CA ASP A 215 23.32 14.77 20.35
C ASP A 215 21.91 14.56 19.76
N GLY A 216 21.07 13.86 20.53
CA GLY A 216 19.67 14.21 20.73
C GLY A 216 18.81 14.55 19.50
N GLN A 217 18.83 13.77 18.41
CA GLN A 217 17.77 13.87 17.40
C GLN A 217 16.63 12.89 17.72
N SER A 218 15.58 13.48 18.28
CA SER A 218 14.23 12.95 18.37
C SER A 218 13.81 12.25 17.08
N LYS A 219 13.11 11.11 17.25
CA LYS A 219 12.42 10.37 16.19
C LYS A 219 11.80 11.36 15.19
N PRO A 220 12.01 11.21 13.87
CA PRO A 220 11.40 12.10 12.90
C PRO A 220 9.88 11.87 12.95
N THR A 221 9.18 12.72 13.69
CA THR A 221 7.76 12.94 13.47
C THR A 221 7.64 13.39 12.03
N ARG A 222 6.93 12.61 11.21
CA ARG A 222 6.73 12.87 9.78
C ARG A 222 6.22 14.31 9.62
N SER A 223 7.12 15.23 9.31
CA SER A 223 6.82 16.65 9.24
C SER A 223 5.91 16.88 8.04
N LEU A 224 4.76 17.50 8.29
CA LEU A 224 3.78 17.82 7.26
C LEU A 224 4.46 18.71 6.21
N THR A 225 4.82 18.11 5.08
CA THR A 225 5.56 18.79 4.01
C THR A 225 4.62 19.66 3.19
N ILE A 226 5.13 20.74 2.59
CA ILE A 226 4.35 21.71 1.80
C ILE A 226 3.55 21.08 0.65
N THR A 227 3.98 19.91 0.17
CA THR A 227 3.27 19.07 -0.80
C THR A 227 1.86 18.70 -0.35
N HIS A 228 1.62 18.59 0.96
CA HIS A 228 0.29 18.29 1.52
C HIS A 228 -0.65 19.51 1.57
N VAL A 229 -0.13 20.74 1.43
CA VAL A 229 -0.91 21.99 1.51
C VAL A 229 -0.95 22.75 0.16
N GLN A 230 -0.41 22.14 -0.89
CA GLN A 230 -0.30 22.78 -2.22
C GLN A 230 -1.68 23.10 -2.83
N GLY A 231 -2.67 22.23 -2.68
CA GLY A 231 -4.03 22.44 -3.22
C GLY A 231 -4.72 23.70 -2.68
N PRO A 232 -4.86 23.85 -1.34
CA PRO A 232 -5.40 25.07 -0.74
C PRO A 232 -4.65 26.35 -1.14
N LEU A 233 -3.31 26.30 -1.23
CA LEU A 233 -2.47 27.43 -1.66
C LEU A 233 -2.75 27.84 -3.11
N LEU A 234 -2.88 26.89 -4.04
CA LEU A 234 -3.23 27.17 -5.43
C LEU A 234 -4.61 27.80 -5.57
N LEU A 235 -5.59 27.33 -4.79
CA LEU A 235 -6.93 27.91 -4.73
C LEU A 235 -6.92 29.36 -4.21
N LEU A 236 -6.09 29.66 -3.20
CA LEU A 236 -5.92 31.02 -2.69
C LEU A 236 -5.38 31.96 -3.78
N VAL A 237 -4.30 31.55 -4.45
CA VAL A 237 -3.66 32.35 -5.51
C VAL A 237 -4.63 32.59 -6.66
N LEU A 238 -5.37 31.55 -7.08
CA LEU A 238 -6.39 31.68 -8.11
C LEU A 238 -7.51 32.65 -7.71
N GLY A 239 -7.98 32.56 -6.46
CA GLY A 239 -9.01 33.46 -5.93
C GLY A 239 -8.55 34.92 -5.88
N LEU A 240 -7.31 35.16 -5.45
CA LEU A 240 -6.72 36.50 -5.46
C LEU A 240 -6.58 37.04 -6.88
N ALA A 241 -6.12 36.22 -7.84
CA ALA A 241 -5.99 36.64 -9.23
C ALA A 241 -7.34 37.04 -9.84
N ILE A 242 -8.39 36.23 -9.66
CA ILE A 242 -9.73 36.54 -10.14
C ILE A 242 -10.27 37.81 -9.47
N GLY A 243 -10.09 37.95 -8.16
CA GLY A 243 -10.49 39.15 -7.41
C GLY A 243 -9.79 40.42 -7.92
N SER A 244 -8.48 40.34 -8.20
CA SER A 244 -7.72 41.45 -8.78
C SER A 244 -8.21 41.82 -10.17
N VAL A 245 -8.54 40.85 -11.03
CA VAL A 245 -9.08 41.11 -12.38
C VAL A 245 -10.43 41.84 -12.29
N VAL A 246 -11.33 41.41 -11.40
CA VAL A 246 -12.63 42.07 -11.20
C VAL A 246 -12.44 43.50 -10.69
N LEU A 247 -11.54 43.71 -9.73
CA LEU A 247 -11.26 45.04 -9.19
C LEU A 247 -10.69 45.99 -10.26
N ILE A 248 -9.78 45.53 -11.10
CA ILE A 248 -9.24 46.31 -12.22
C ILE A 248 -10.37 46.65 -13.22
N ALA A 249 -11.23 45.69 -13.54
CA ALA A 249 -12.37 45.91 -14.42
C ALA A 249 -13.33 46.97 -13.85
N GLU A 250 -13.67 46.89 -12.56
CA GLU A 250 -14.51 47.88 -11.89
C GLU A 250 -13.90 49.28 -11.91
N ILE A 251 -12.59 49.40 -11.63
CA ILE A 251 -11.89 50.69 -11.70
C ILE A 251 -11.98 51.28 -13.11
N THR A 252 -11.66 50.50 -14.15
CA THR A 252 -11.72 51.00 -15.53
C THR A 252 -13.12 51.43 -15.96
N ILE A 253 -14.16 50.71 -15.54
CA ILE A 253 -15.56 51.07 -15.80
C ILE A 253 -15.91 52.38 -15.10
N VAL A 254 -15.53 52.53 -13.82
CA VAL A 254 -15.82 53.73 -13.03
C VAL A 254 -15.08 54.95 -13.57
N THR A 255 -13.79 54.82 -13.95
CA THR A 255 -13.01 55.92 -14.54
C THR A 255 -13.64 56.38 -15.86
N LYS A 256 -14.03 55.44 -16.72
CA LYS A 256 -14.65 55.75 -18.02
C LYS A 256 -16.03 56.42 -17.86
N TYR A 257 -16.75 56.09 -16.78
CA TYR A 257 -18.03 56.72 -16.45
C TYR A 257 -17.86 58.13 -15.84
N SER A 258 -16.74 58.38 -15.16
CA SER A 258 -16.40 59.68 -14.60
C SER A 258 -15.93 60.67 -15.67
N ASP A 259 -15.27 60.22 -16.74
CA ASP A 259 -14.84 61.07 -17.87
C ASP A 259 -16.00 61.47 -18.81
N MET A 260 -17.17 60.84 -18.68
CA MET A 260 -18.35 61.08 -19.53
C MET A 260 -19.37 62.04 -18.90
N LYS A 261 -19.04 62.65 -17.76
CA LYS A 261 -19.80 63.70 -17.06
C LYS A 261 -19.04 65.01 -17.09
#